data_AF-A0A961IQT3-F1
#
_entry.id   AF-A0A961IQT3-F1
#
_cell.length_a   1.000
_cell.length_b   1.000
_cell.length_c   1.000
_cell.angle_alpha   90.00
_cell.angle_beta   90.00
_cell.angle_gamma   90.00
#
_symmetry.space_group_name_H-M   'P 1'
#
loop_
_entity.id
_entity.type
_entity.pdbx_description
1 polymer ?
#
loop_
_entity_poly.entity_id
_entity_poly.type
_entity_poly.pdbx_seq_one_letter_code
_entity_poly.pdbx_strand_id
1 'polypeptide(L)'
;MQSLPDPTDRDIQRLITRDYEPAEAPLAAAILSRCRPSVSNAPVRRVCAAVLRLADGDLKRLEDYVSVALTDYRDVLLWAEFTTPGAAESGDRNRENRRAAFQSYWQWFHRA
;
A
#
# COMPACT_ATOMS: atom_id res chain seq x y z
N MET A 1 -1.44 -20.70 -5.63
CA MET A 1 -0.78 -19.45 -5.18
C MET A 1 -1.87 -18.55 -4.62
N GLN A 2 -1.77 -18.14 -3.36
CA GLN A 2 -2.74 -17.16 -2.81
C GLN A 2 -2.40 -15.80 -3.42
N SER A 3 -3.36 -15.17 -4.07
CA SER A 3 -3.19 -13.84 -4.68
C SER A 3 -3.39 -12.76 -3.61
N LEU A 4 -2.66 -11.65 -3.72
CA LEU A 4 -2.98 -10.44 -2.96
C LEU A 4 -4.44 -10.05 -3.18
N PRO A 5 -5.11 -9.41 -2.20
CA PRO A 5 -6.46 -8.94 -2.40
C PRO A 5 -6.50 -7.99 -3.62
N ASP A 6 -7.64 -7.98 -4.31
CA ASP A 6 -7.91 -7.00 -5.36
C ASP A 6 -8.79 -5.90 -4.73
N PRO A 7 -8.18 -4.84 -4.17
CA PRO A 7 -8.92 -3.79 -3.49
C PRO A 7 -9.88 -3.08 -4.44
N THR A 8 -11.08 -2.79 -3.95
CA THR A 8 -12.04 -1.91 -4.61
C THR A 8 -11.79 -0.45 -4.25
N ASP A 9 -12.40 0.49 -4.96
CA ASP A 9 -12.33 1.92 -4.60
C ASP A 9 -12.91 2.19 -3.21
N ARG A 10 -13.92 1.41 -2.80
CA ARG A 10 -14.48 1.47 -1.45
C ARG A 10 -13.47 1.03 -0.40
N ASP A 11 -12.66 0.01 -0.69
CA ASP A 11 -11.60 -0.43 0.22
C ASP A 11 -10.52 0.63 0.36
N ILE A 12 -10.12 1.28 -0.74
CA ILE A 12 -9.16 2.39 -0.72
C ILE A 12 -9.69 3.54 0.14
N GLN A 13 -10.94 3.94 -0.07
CA GLN A 13 -11.55 5.01 0.72
C GLN A 13 -11.61 4.64 2.21
N ARG A 14 -11.97 3.39 2.52
CA ARG A 14 -11.98 2.89 3.90
C ARG A 14 -10.59 2.96 4.54
N LEU A 15 -9.54 2.58 3.80
CA LEU A 15 -8.16 2.64 4.30
C LEU A 15 -7.73 4.09 4.59
N ILE A 16 -8.08 5.04 3.72
CA ILE A 16 -7.79 6.47 3.94
C ILE A 16 -8.50 6.97 5.21
N THR A 17 -9.80 6.71 5.35
CA THR A 17 -10.56 7.15 6.53
C THR A 17 -10.09 6.48 7.82
N ARG A 18 -9.52 5.27 7.73
CA ARG A 18 -9.02 4.51 8.88
C ARG A 18 -7.64 4.99 9.34
N ASP A 19 -6.74 5.25 8.40
CA ASP A 19 -5.32 5.48 8.70
C ASP A 19 -4.95 6.98 8.78
N TYR A 20 -5.83 7.90 8.36
CA TYR A 20 -5.60 9.35 8.37
C TYR A 20 -6.69 10.07 9.16
N GLU A 21 -6.31 11.19 9.78
CA GLU A 21 -7.27 12.05 10.47
C GLU A 21 -8.32 12.61 9.49
N PRO A 22 -9.57 12.90 9.95
CA PRO A 22 -10.62 13.41 9.07
C PRO A 22 -10.24 14.70 8.33
N ALA A 23 -9.37 15.53 8.93
CA ALA A 23 -8.86 16.75 8.30
C ALA A 23 -7.81 16.46 7.20
N GLU A 24 -7.11 15.33 7.28
CA GLU A 24 -6.04 14.93 6.37
C GLU A 24 -6.53 13.99 5.27
N ALA A 25 -7.62 13.25 5.51
CA ALA A 25 -8.20 12.32 4.55
C ALA A 25 -8.46 12.91 3.14
N PRO A 26 -8.94 14.17 2.98
CA PRO A 26 -9.06 14.77 1.66
C PRO A 26 -7.71 14.99 0.95
N LEU A 27 -6.68 15.38 1.71
CA LEU A 27 -5.34 15.59 1.19
C LEU A 27 -4.68 14.26 0.81
N ALA A 28 -4.81 13.24 1.66
CA ALA A 28 -4.34 11.89 1.37
C ALA A 28 -5.00 11.34 0.09
N ALA A 29 -6.31 11.53 -0.08
CA ALA A 29 -7.03 11.14 -1.29
C ALA A 29 -6.52 11.89 -2.54
N ALA A 30 -6.24 13.19 -2.41
CA ALA A 30 -5.69 14.00 -3.50
C ALA A 30 -4.28 13.51 -3.91
N ILE A 31 -3.40 13.24 -2.94
CA ILE A 31 -2.07 12.69 -3.20
C ILE A 31 -2.17 11.32 -3.90
N LEU A 32 -3.02 10.43 -3.39
CA LEU A 32 -3.20 9.08 -3.92
C LEU A 32 -3.80 9.08 -5.34
N SER A 33 -4.59 10.09 -5.69
CA SER A 33 -5.16 10.23 -7.04
C SER A 33 -4.09 10.31 -8.13
N ARG A 34 -2.88 10.75 -7.80
CA ARG A 34 -1.73 10.82 -8.72
C ARG A 34 -1.29 9.44 -9.19
N CYS A 35 -1.50 8.38 -8.40
CA CYS A 35 -1.20 7.01 -8.78
C CYS A 35 -2.27 6.37 -9.68
N ARG A 36 -3.40 7.03 -9.91
CA ARG A 36 -4.48 6.52 -10.75
C ARG A 36 -4.33 7.04 -12.18
N PRO A 37 -3.87 6.24 -13.17
CA PRO A 37 -4.11 6.59 -14.56
C PRO A 37 -5.63 6.72 -14.79
N SER A 38 -6.02 7.53 -15.78
CA SER A 38 -7.42 7.86 -16.10
C SER A 38 -8.31 6.64 -16.46
N VAL A 39 -7.76 5.42 -16.42
CA VAL A 39 -8.44 4.13 -16.63
C VAL A 39 -8.11 3.22 -15.45
N SER A 40 -9.12 2.92 -14.62
CA SER A 40 -8.97 2.22 -13.33
C SER A 40 -8.75 0.71 -13.53
N ASN A 41 -7.49 0.31 -13.77
CA ASN A 41 -7.12 -1.10 -13.94
C ASN A 41 -6.83 -1.75 -12.56
N ALA A 42 -7.08 -3.05 -12.39
CA ALA A 42 -6.81 -3.78 -11.14
C ALA A 42 -5.38 -3.60 -10.57
N PRO A 43 -4.30 -3.49 -11.39
CA PRO A 43 -2.96 -3.20 -10.88
C PRO A 43 -2.87 -1.86 -10.13
N VAL A 44 -3.64 -0.85 -10.54
CA VAL A 44 -3.62 0.51 -9.97
C VAL A 44 -4.12 0.50 -8.53
N ARG A 45 -5.19 -0.24 -8.25
CA ARG A 45 -5.78 -0.29 -6.90
C ARG A 45 -4.86 -1.01 -5.92
N ARG A 46 -4.16 -2.04 -6.37
CA ARG A 46 -3.11 -2.71 -5.57
C ARG A 46 -1.96 -1.78 -5.23
N VAL A 47 -1.51 -0.96 -6.19
CA VAL A 47 -0.48 0.06 -5.95
C VAL A 47 -0.98 1.08 -4.93
N CYS A 48 -2.23 1.55 -5.05
CA CYS A 48 -2.81 2.48 -4.07
C CYS A 48 -2.82 1.89 -2.64
N ALA A 49 -3.27 0.64 -2.49
CA ALA A 49 -3.26 -0.02 -1.18
C ALA A 49 -1.84 -0.25 -0.64
N ALA A 50 -0.88 -0.59 -1.50
CA ALA A 50 0.52 -0.74 -1.14
C ALA A 50 1.14 0.57 -0.66
N VAL A 51 0.90 1.67 -1.37
CA VAL A 51 1.33 3.02 -0.98
C VAL A 51 0.75 3.42 0.37
N LEU A 52 -0.56 3.21 0.59
CA LEU A 52 -1.22 3.51 1.87
C LEU A 52 -0.63 2.69 3.01
N ARG A 53 -0.34 1.41 2.78
CA ARG A 53 0.31 0.54 3.77
C ARG A 53 1.69 1.05 4.15
N LEU A 54 2.51 1.41 3.16
CA LEU A 54 3.88 1.87 3.38
C LEU A 54 3.94 3.26 4.04
N ALA A 55 2.95 4.10 3.73
CA ALA A 55 2.82 5.42 4.35
C ALA A 55 2.47 5.34 5.84
N ASP A 56 1.72 4.32 6.26
CA ASP A 56 1.35 4.07 7.68
C ASP A 56 0.72 5.30 8.36
N GLY A 57 -0.15 6.01 7.62
CA GLY A 57 -0.83 7.23 8.09
C GLY A 57 -0.01 8.53 7.99
N ASP A 58 1.24 8.48 7.53
CA ASP A 58 2.08 9.67 7.35
C ASP A 58 1.94 10.26 5.94
N LEU A 59 1.44 11.50 5.84
CA LEU A 59 1.24 12.20 4.57
C LEU A 59 2.53 12.43 3.77
N LYS A 60 3.65 12.67 4.44
CA LYS A 60 4.94 12.88 3.76
C LYS A 60 5.42 11.58 3.14
N ARG A 61 5.34 10.48 3.89
CA ARG A 61 5.63 9.13 3.36
C ARG A 61 4.68 8.77 2.23
N LEU A 62 3.42 9.16 2.32
CA LEU A 62 2.45 8.96 1.25
C LEU A 62 2.93 9.63 -0.05
N GLU A 63 3.36 10.89 0.00
CA GLU A 63 3.91 11.59 -1.16
C GLU A 63 5.18 10.94 -1.71
N ASP A 64 6.09 10.51 -0.84
CA ASP A 64 7.33 9.83 -1.21
C ASP A 64 7.02 8.52 -1.96
N TYR A 65 6.15 7.68 -1.40
CA TYR A 65 5.80 6.39 -2.03
C TYR A 65 4.95 6.56 -3.29
N VAL A 66 4.12 7.60 -3.40
CA VAL A 66 3.47 7.96 -4.67
C VAL A 66 4.51 8.30 -5.73
N SER A 67 5.55 9.05 -5.37
CA SER A 67 6.61 9.43 -6.32
C SER A 67 7.42 8.21 -6.79
N VAL A 68 7.71 7.27 -5.89
CA VAL A 68 8.32 5.98 -6.27
C VAL A 68 7.39 5.18 -7.16
N ALA A 69 6.09 5.08 -6.84
CA ALA A 69 5.12 4.32 -7.62
C ALA A 69 4.97 4.86 -9.06
N LEU A 70 5.09 6.17 -9.24
CA LEU A 70 5.08 6.81 -10.56
C LEU A 70 6.32 6.48 -11.40
N THR A 71 7.45 6.18 -10.74
CA THR A 71 8.70 5.81 -11.40
C THR A 71 8.73 4.31 -11.71
N ASP A 72 8.53 3.48 -10.69
CA ASP A 72 8.37 2.03 -10.82
C ASP A 72 7.46 1.48 -9.71
N TYR A 73 6.21 1.21 -10.08
CA TYR A 73 5.22 0.68 -9.15
C TYR A 73 5.54 -0.73 -8.64
N ARG A 74 6.43 -1.48 -9.32
CA ARG A 74 6.76 -2.85 -8.93
C ARG A 74 7.54 -2.89 -7.62
N ASP A 75 8.39 -1.89 -7.39
CA ASP A 75 9.14 -1.77 -6.14
C ASP A 75 8.22 -1.50 -4.96
N VAL A 76 7.21 -0.66 -5.15
CA VAL A 76 6.21 -0.35 -4.12
C VAL A 76 5.36 -1.58 -3.76
N LEU A 77 4.94 -2.37 -4.76
CA LEU A 77 4.25 -3.63 -4.53
C LEU A 77 5.14 -4.62 -3.77
N LEU A 78 6.40 -4.74 -4.18
CA LEU A 78 7.38 -5.59 -3.52
C LEU A 78 7.56 -5.17 -2.07
N TRP A 79 7.86 -3.90 -1.79
CA TRP A 79 8.09 -3.43 -0.41
C TRP A 79 6.86 -3.61 0.47
N ALA A 80 5.66 -3.30 -0.03
CA ALA A 80 4.43 -3.50 0.72
C ALA A 80 4.15 -4.98 1.01
N GLU A 81 4.57 -5.90 0.14
CA GLU A 81 4.53 -7.33 0.42
C GLU A 81 5.52 -7.76 1.50
N PHE A 82 6.64 -7.06 1.68
CA PHE A 82 7.74 -7.40 2.59
C PHE A 82 7.89 -6.49 3.82
N THR A 83 6.95 -5.57 4.06
CA THR A 83 6.88 -4.76 5.28
C THR A 83 6.50 -5.62 6.49
N THR A 84 7.47 -6.40 6.98
CA THR A 84 7.53 -6.86 8.36
C THR A 84 8.36 -5.86 9.16
N PRO A 85 7.98 -5.52 10.41
CA PRO A 85 8.86 -4.76 11.30
C PRO A 85 10.22 -5.47 11.40
N GLY A 86 11.30 -4.80 11.00
CA GLY A 86 12.67 -5.35 11.02
C GLY A 86 13.21 -5.93 9.69
N ALA A 87 12.40 -6.02 8.62
CA ALA A 87 12.85 -6.59 7.35
C ALA A 87 13.66 -5.62 6.47
N ALA A 88 13.49 -4.30 6.64
CA ALA A 88 14.25 -3.30 5.86
C ALA A 88 15.77 -3.34 6.13
N GLU A 89 16.19 -3.88 7.28
CA GLU A 89 17.60 -3.94 7.69
C GLU A 89 18.32 -5.23 7.28
N SER A 90 17.57 -6.27 6.92
CA SER A 90 18.11 -7.60 6.63
C SER A 90 17.70 -7.96 5.21
N GLY A 91 18.61 -7.94 4.23
CA GLY A 91 18.35 -8.29 2.82
C GLY A 91 17.93 -9.75 2.56
N ASP A 92 17.15 -10.35 3.44
CA ASP A 92 16.82 -11.76 3.50
C ASP A 92 15.55 -12.08 2.70
N ARG A 93 15.77 -12.64 1.49
CA ARG A 93 14.75 -12.99 0.49
C ARG A 93 14.11 -14.37 0.74
N ASN A 94 14.05 -14.82 1.99
CA ASN A 94 13.59 -16.16 2.35
C ASN A 94 12.10 -16.41 1.94
N ARG A 95 11.77 -17.62 1.50
CA ARG A 95 10.40 -18.03 1.12
C ARG A 95 9.42 -18.00 2.30
N GLU A 96 9.90 -18.24 3.50
CA GLU A 96 9.10 -18.18 4.72
C GLU A 96 8.69 -16.74 5.06
N ASN A 97 9.63 -15.79 4.88
CA ASN A 97 9.37 -14.36 5.00
C ASN A 97 8.27 -13.92 4.02
N ARG A 98 8.21 -14.47 2.80
CA ARG A 98 7.13 -14.18 1.84
C ARG A 98 5.75 -14.58 2.35
N ARG A 99 5.61 -15.75 2.96
CA ARG A 99 4.30 -16.23 3.45
C ARG A 99 3.87 -15.42 4.68
N ALA A 100 4.79 -15.13 5.59
CA ALA A 100 4.53 -14.30 6.76
C ALA A 100 4.15 -12.86 6.37
N ALA A 101 4.88 -12.28 5.43
CA ALA A 101 4.65 -10.90 5.00
C ALA A 101 3.36 -10.77 4.15
N PHE A 102 3.01 -11.80 3.38
CA PHE A 102 1.70 -11.95 2.76
C PHE A 102 0.57 -12.03 3.80
N GLN A 103 0.71 -12.85 4.85
CA GLN A 103 -0.28 -12.94 5.92
C GLN A 103 -0.43 -11.60 6.66
N SER A 104 0.69 -10.93 6.93
CA SER A 104 0.70 -9.58 7.52
C SER A 104 -0.05 -8.58 6.63
N TYR A 105 0.12 -8.65 5.30
CA TYR A 105 -0.66 -7.84 4.35
C TYR A 105 -2.15 -8.08 4.48
N TRP A 106 -2.57 -9.34 4.46
CA TRP A 106 -3.97 -9.70 4.59
C TRP A 106 -4.58 -9.26 5.92
N GLN A 107 -3.86 -9.44 7.03
CA GLN A 107 -4.31 -8.97 8.33
C GLN A 107 -4.44 -7.45 8.37
N TRP A 108 -3.47 -6.71 7.84
CA TRP A 108 -3.54 -5.25 7.75
C TRP A 108 -4.71 -4.78 6.85
N PHE A 109 -4.98 -5.48 5.75
CA PHE A 109 -6.06 -5.11 4.83
C PHE A 109 -7.45 -5.39 5.43
N HIS A 110 -7.58 -6.43 6.26
CA HIS A 110 -8.85 -6.84 6.88
C HIS A 110 -9.04 -6.33 8.31
N ARG A 111 -8.06 -5.69 8.94
CA ARG A 111 -8.26 -5.08 10.26
C ARG A 111 -9.37 -4.03 10.16
N ALA A 112 -10.32 -4.13 11.09
CA ALA A 112 -11.44 -3.21 11.24
C ALA A 112 -10.96 -1.82 11.64
#